data_AF-A0A1V5JA60-F1
#
_entry.id   AF-A0A1V5JA60-F1
#
_cell.length_a   1.000
_cell.length_b   1.000
_cell.length_c   1.000
_cell.angle_alpha   90.00
_cell.angle_beta   90.00
_cell.angle_gamma   90.00
#
_symmetry.space_group_name_H-M   'P 1'
#
loop_
_entity.id
_entity.type
_entity.pdbx_description
1 polymer ?
#
loop_
_entity_poly.entity_id
_entity_poly.type
_entity_poly.pdbx_seq_one_letter_code
_entity_poly.pdbx_strand_id
1 'polypeptide(L)'
;MARGIQDPAIQMDIDCQVDLFENGVFYKSLTLDTPAILSGTISTQGYLDFPVDSSVVLSEGKEYTVKVNYPGFETVTATDTKPNTVKIKELSWRSFNGEWPEWFFDTPAYRISLMGETRKGDPLIEITVVIDDPPDTENFYRMGLNHVALSSTYLDRDSRMQYAVYSDPDPPYMKYSYKSKAHRYSGSMKGYTWAPITQWITWELLWSDKSFNGRSHAFKIIAPPPGDGAYYVVSLYSLSYDYYNYMIDRWKYYKVSDDPFSEPIRLHSNTSNGCGIFAMYSVDKDTLQF
;
A
#
# COMPACT_ATOMS: atom_id res chain seq x y z
N MET A 1 -12.84 9.52 9.20
CA MET A 1 -12.87 9.96 7.78
C MET A 1 -13.57 11.30 7.74
N ALA A 2 -12.92 12.34 7.22
CA ALA A 2 -13.64 13.56 6.85
C ALA A 2 -14.68 13.15 5.81
N ARG A 3 -15.96 13.39 6.10
CA ARG A 3 -17.01 13.21 5.08
C ARG A 3 -16.78 14.33 4.06
N GLY A 4 -16.72 13.98 2.78
CA GLY A 4 -16.74 15.00 1.72
C GLY A 4 -17.94 15.92 1.94
N ILE A 5 -17.79 17.20 1.63
CA ILE A 5 -18.89 18.16 1.74
C ILE A 5 -19.99 17.68 0.78
N GLN A 6 -21.08 17.14 1.34
CA GLN A 6 -22.29 16.80 0.60
C GLN A 6 -23.19 18.04 0.56
N ASP A 7 -22.68 19.11 -0.04
CA ASP A 7 -23.48 20.30 -0.33
C ASP A 7 -23.95 20.22 -1.79
N PRO A 8 -25.27 20.22 -2.06
CA PRO A 8 -25.81 20.20 -3.42
C PRO A 8 -25.32 21.35 -4.32
N ALA A 9 -24.81 22.44 -3.75
CA ALA A 9 -24.25 23.57 -4.48
C ALA A 9 -22.78 23.37 -4.91
N ILE A 10 -22.11 22.32 -4.41
CA ILE A 10 -20.72 22.02 -4.75
C ILE A 10 -20.68 20.94 -5.83
N GLN A 11 -20.43 21.35 -7.08
CA GLN A 11 -20.15 20.45 -8.21
C GLN A 11 -18.64 20.23 -8.31
N MET A 12 -18.14 19.37 -7.43
CA MET A 12 -16.72 19.01 -7.34
C MET A 12 -16.12 18.48 -8.65
N ASP A 13 -16.95 17.99 -9.57
CA ASP A 13 -16.58 17.42 -10.86
C ASP A 13 -16.31 18.42 -11.98
N ILE A 14 -16.77 19.67 -11.85
CA ILE A 14 -16.65 20.69 -12.92
C ILE A 14 -15.69 21.83 -12.52
N ASP A 15 -15.74 22.28 -11.27
CA ASP A 15 -15.06 23.51 -10.86
C ASP A 15 -13.76 23.29 -10.06
N CYS A 16 -13.42 22.03 -9.76
CA CYS A 16 -12.20 21.70 -9.01
C CYS A 16 -10.98 21.64 -9.93
N GLN A 17 -10.02 22.55 -9.72
CA GLN A 17 -8.73 22.54 -10.39
C GLN A 17 -7.65 21.95 -9.47
N VAL A 18 -6.92 20.95 -9.96
CA VAL A 18 -5.80 20.33 -9.24
C VAL A 18 -4.52 20.54 -10.02
N ASP A 19 -3.61 21.35 -9.49
CA ASP A 19 -2.33 21.66 -10.12
C ASP A 19 -1.16 21.03 -9.36
N LEU A 20 -0.24 20.42 -10.10
CA LEU A 20 0.99 19.84 -9.61
C LEU A 20 2.18 20.75 -9.99
N PHE A 21 3.07 20.95 -9.02
CA PHE A 21 4.29 21.73 -9.16
C PHE A 21 5.50 20.84 -8.80
N GLU A 22 6.61 21.00 -9.52
CA GLU A 22 7.90 20.36 -9.22
C GLU A 22 8.89 21.45 -8.80
N ASN A 23 9.47 21.35 -7.61
CA ASN A 23 10.38 22.35 -7.02
C ASN A 23 9.85 23.79 -7.14
N GLY A 24 8.55 23.97 -6.90
CA GLY A 24 7.87 25.27 -6.99
C GLY A 24 7.52 25.75 -8.40
N VAL A 25 7.95 25.06 -9.46
CA VAL A 25 7.61 25.39 -10.85
C VAL A 25 6.36 24.60 -11.26
N PHE A 26 5.41 25.26 -11.93
CA PHE A 26 4.22 24.59 -12.45
C PHE A 26 4.63 23.43 -13.36
N TYR A 27 4.13 22.24 -13.05
CA TYR A 27 4.44 21.03 -13.78
C TYR A 27 3.26 20.62 -14.66
N LYS A 28 2.07 20.42 -14.07
CA LYS A 28 0.89 19.99 -14.81
C LYS A 28 -0.41 20.18 -14.02
N SER A 29 -1.51 20.49 -14.70
CA SER A 29 -2.86 20.34 -14.14
C SER A 29 -3.34 18.89 -14.30
N LEU A 30 -3.79 18.28 -13.20
CA LEU A 30 -4.36 16.93 -13.20
C LEU A 30 -5.81 17.00 -13.68
N THR A 31 -6.15 16.15 -14.64
CA THR A 31 -7.49 16.11 -15.24
C THR A 31 -8.33 15.05 -14.54
N LEU A 32 -9.58 15.42 -14.21
CA LEU A 32 -10.55 14.51 -13.62
C LEU A 32 -10.91 13.37 -14.61
N ASP A 33 -11.08 12.14 -14.13
CA ASP A 33 -11.60 11.02 -14.94
C ASP A 33 -13.12 11.14 -15.17
N THR A 34 -13.51 12.10 -16.02
CA THR A 34 -14.92 12.31 -16.37
C THR A 34 -15.59 11.05 -16.97
N PRO A 35 -14.94 10.24 -17.84
CA PRO A 35 -15.54 9.01 -18.37
C PRO A 35 -15.85 7.93 -17.32
N ALA A 36 -15.00 7.76 -16.31
CA ALA A 36 -15.24 6.78 -15.25
C ALA A 36 -16.35 7.22 -14.28
N ILE A 37 -16.52 8.53 -14.08
CA ILE A 37 -17.67 9.13 -13.36
C ILE A 37 -18.97 8.93 -14.17
N LEU A 38 -18.97 9.24 -15.47
CA LEU A 38 -20.15 9.16 -16.32
C LEU A 38 -20.62 7.73 -16.61
N SER A 39 -19.71 6.76 -16.63
CA SER A 39 -20.04 5.35 -16.89
C SER A 39 -20.64 4.61 -15.68
N GLY A 40 -20.67 5.24 -14.50
CA GLY A 40 -21.14 4.60 -13.25
C GLY A 40 -20.32 3.38 -12.83
N THR A 41 -19.18 3.14 -13.50
CA THR A 41 -18.35 1.94 -13.31
C THR A 41 -17.43 2.06 -12.10
N ILE A 42 -17.30 3.28 -11.54
CA ILE A 42 -16.71 3.46 -10.22
C ILE A 42 -17.83 3.44 -9.18
N SER A 43 -17.79 2.46 -8.29
CA SER A 43 -18.54 2.49 -7.04
C SER A 43 -17.96 3.56 -6.10
N THR A 44 -18.01 4.85 -6.44
CA THR A 44 -17.48 5.90 -5.58
C THR A 44 -18.57 6.51 -4.72
N GLN A 45 -18.43 6.28 -3.42
CA GLN A 45 -19.06 7.00 -2.33
C GLN A 45 -18.58 8.48 -2.30
N GLY A 46 -18.70 9.23 -3.41
CA GLY A 46 -18.39 10.67 -3.46
C GLY A 46 -16.90 11.05 -3.48
N TYR A 47 -16.04 10.31 -4.19
CA TYR A 47 -14.62 10.67 -4.39
C TYR A 47 -14.37 11.13 -5.84
N LEU A 48 -13.55 12.16 -6.02
CA LEU A 48 -12.96 12.55 -7.30
C LEU A 48 -11.71 11.72 -7.58
N ASP A 49 -11.52 11.28 -8.83
CA ASP A 49 -10.31 10.57 -9.27
C ASP A 49 -9.64 11.36 -10.40
N PHE A 50 -8.34 11.62 -10.23
CA PHE A 50 -7.51 12.38 -11.17
C PHE A 50 -6.40 11.44 -11.67
N PRO A 51 -6.67 10.60 -12.67
CA PRO A 51 -5.72 9.63 -13.16
C PRO A 51 -4.55 10.38 -13.78
N VAL A 52 -3.38 9.93 -13.39
CA VAL A 52 -2.13 10.44 -13.92
C VAL A 52 -1.84 9.71 -15.23
N ASP A 53 -1.83 10.42 -16.34
CA ASP A 53 -1.45 9.84 -17.64
C ASP A 53 0.06 9.53 -17.70
N SER A 54 0.48 8.81 -18.74
CA SER A 54 1.86 8.38 -18.92
C SER A 54 2.88 9.53 -19.12
N SER A 55 2.44 10.78 -19.25
CA SER A 55 3.34 11.94 -19.41
C SER A 55 3.82 12.53 -18.09
N VAL A 56 3.19 12.17 -16.97
CA VAL A 56 3.67 12.56 -15.64
C VAL A 56 4.69 11.53 -15.17
N VAL A 57 5.93 11.96 -15.09
CA VAL A 57 7.05 11.15 -14.63
C VAL A 57 7.71 11.91 -13.48
N LEU A 58 7.42 11.48 -12.26
CA LEU A 58 7.99 12.08 -11.06
C LEU A 58 9.42 11.58 -10.85
N SER A 59 10.36 12.51 -10.75
CA SER A 59 11.78 12.24 -10.51
C SER A 59 12.08 12.11 -9.01
N GLU A 60 12.99 11.22 -8.67
CA GLU A 60 13.41 10.99 -7.28
C GLU A 60 14.15 12.20 -6.70
N GLY A 61 14.01 12.42 -5.40
CA GLY A 61 14.63 13.54 -4.67
C GLY A 61 14.05 14.91 -5.01
N LYS A 62 12.98 14.99 -5.81
CA LYS A 62 12.29 16.24 -6.14
C LYS A 62 11.14 16.49 -5.18
N GLU A 63 10.97 17.77 -4.86
CA GLU A 63 9.81 18.25 -4.11
C GLU A 63 8.64 18.44 -5.07
N TYR A 64 7.47 18.00 -4.66
CA TYR A 64 6.25 18.19 -5.39
C TYR A 64 5.20 18.85 -4.51
N THR A 65 4.46 19.79 -5.08
CA THR A 65 3.36 20.46 -4.41
C THR A 65 2.08 20.27 -5.20
N VAL A 66 1.02 19.84 -4.54
CA VAL A 66 -0.34 19.86 -5.08
C VAL A 66 -1.08 21.09 -4.55
N LYS A 67 -1.75 21.80 -5.46
CA LYS A 67 -2.70 22.87 -5.14
C LYS A 67 -4.07 22.46 -5.65
N VAL A 68 -5.04 22.39 -4.74
CA VAL A 68 -6.45 22.15 -5.06
C VAL A 68 -7.21 23.45 -4.88
N ASN A 69 -7.76 23.96 -5.98
CA ASN A 69 -8.56 25.17 -6.02
C ASN A 69 -10.01 24.81 -6.33
N TYR A 70 -10.93 25.36 -5.54
CA TYR A 70 -12.36 25.30 -5.79
C TYR A 70 -12.96 26.70 -5.56
N PRO A 71 -13.79 27.23 -6.47
CA PRO A 71 -14.35 28.57 -6.36
C PRO A 71 -15.06 28.83 -5.03
N GLY A 72 -14.74 29.95 -4.38
CA GLY A 72 -15.33 30.34 -3.10
C GLY A 72 -14.68 29.71 -1.87
N PHE A 73 -13.64 28.88 -2.04
CA PHE A 73 -12.88 28.28 -0.94
C PHE A 73 -11.41 28.70 -1.02
N GLU A 74 -10.73 28.67 0.14
CA GLU A 74 -9.28 28.82 0.16
C GLU A 74 -8.61 27.67 -0.58
N THR A 75 -7.52 27.96 -1.29
CA THR A 75 -6.72 26.93 -1.96
C THR A 75 -6.08 26.02 -0.92
N VAL A 76 -6.32 24.71 -1.07
CA VAL A 76 -5.65 23.68 -0.28
C VAL A 76 -4.30 23.42 -0.92
N THR A 77 -3.23 23.45 -0.13
CA THR A 77 -1.87 23.16 -0.62
C THR A 77 -1.24 22.05 0.21
N ALA A 78 -0.49 21.16 -0.44
CA ALA A 78 0.27 20.13 0.24
C ALA A 78 1.54 19.81 -0.52
N THR A 79 2.62 19.55 0.20
CA THR A 79 3.97 19.40 -0.37
C THR A 79 4.63 18.17 0.22
N ASP A 80 5.26 17.37 -0.64
CA ASP A 80 6.04 16.21 -0.22
C ASP A 80 7.22 15.98 -1.18
N THR A 81 8.25 15.27 -0.71
CA THR A 81 9.43 14.94 -1.52
C THR A 81 9.39 13.48 -1.93
N LYS A 82 9.56 13.21 -3.23
CA LYS A 82 9.65 11.84 -3.71
C LYS A 82 10.93 11.20 -3.17
N PRO A 83 10.86 10.13 -2.36
CA PRO A 83 12.05 9.50 -1.81
C PRO A 83 12.89 8.84 -2.92
N ASN A 84 14.20 8.81 -2.75
CA ASN A 84 15.09 8.02 -3.60
C ASN A 84 14.76 6.54 -3.44
N THR A 85 14.78 5.79 -4.54
CA THR A 85 14.51 4.35 -4.49
C THR A 85 15.69 3.63 -3.86
N VAL A 86 15.45 2.96 -2.72
CA VAL A 86 16.41 2.00 -2.17
C VAL A 86 16.26 0.67 -2.91
N LYS A 87 17.39 0.14 -3.36
CA LYS A 87 17.45 -1.09 -4.16
C LYS A 87 17.50 -2.33 -3.28
N ILE A 88 16.82 -3.38 -3.74
CA ILE A 88 17.04 -4.73 -3.20
C ILE A 88 18.43 -5.15 -3.65
N LYS A 89 19.36 -5.25 -2.70
CA LYS A 89 20.76 -5.63 -2.96
C LYS A 89 20.90 -7.13 -3.16
N GLU A 90 20.22 -7.89 -2.32
CA GLU A 90 20.22 -9.35 -2.38
C GLU A 90 18.84 -9.86 -1.98
N LEU A 91 18.40 -10.89 -2.71
CA LEU A 91 17.21 -11.65 -2.41
C LEU A 91 17.56 -13.13 -2.35
N SER A 92 17.37 -13.75 -1.20
CA SER A 92 17.64 -15.17 -0.99
C SER A 92 16.53 -15.82 -0.17
N TRP A 93 16.49 -17.16 -0.17
CA TRP A 93 15.48 -17.89 0.58
C TRP A 93 16.01 -19.22 1.09
N ARG A 94 15.31 -19.75 2.10
CA ARG A 94 15.46 -21.13 2.56
C ARG A 94 14.11 -21.71 2.96
N SER A 95 13.92 -23.01 2.76
CA SER A 95 12.79 -23.74 3.31
C SER A 95 13.06 -24.15 4.77
N PHE A 96 12.00 -24.21 5.56
CA PHE A 96 12.05 -24.77 6.91
C PHE A 96 10.65 -25.23 7.33
N ASN A 97 10.58 -26.10 8.33
CA ASN A 97 9.31 -26.41 9.00
C ASN A 97 9.22 -25.57 10.27
N GLY A 98 8.12 -24.86 10.47
CA GLY A 98 8.02 -23.92 11.59
C GLY A 98 6.61 -23.45 11.91
N GLU A 99 6.56 -22.32 12.60
CA GLU A 99 5.34 -21.69 13.11
C GLU A 99 5.28 -20.23 12.68
N TRP A 100 4.08 -19.74 12.43
CA TRP A 100 3.84 -18.32 12.23
C TRP A 100 3.99 -17.56 13.56
N PRO A 101 4.53 -16.33 13.56
CA PRO A 101 4.53 -15.47 14.75
C PRO A 101 3.11 -15.22 15.27
N GLU A 102 2.92 -15.14 16.59
CA GLU A 102 1.59 -14.99 17.22
C GLU A 102 0.83 -13.76 16.68
N TRP A 103 1.51 -12.61 16.57
CA TRP A 103 0.93 -11.37 16.06
C TRP A 103 0.33 -11.50 14.65
N PHE A 104 0.78 -12.46 13.84
CA PHE A 104 0.26 -12.68 12.48
C PHE A 104 -1.23 -13.02 12.51
N PHE A 105 -1.66 -13.79 13.52
CA PHE A 105 -3.05 -14.22 13.70
C PHE A 105 -3.96 -13.09 14.22
N ASP A 106 -3.37 -12.06 14.81
CA ASP A 106 -4.10 -10.86 15.26
C ASP A 106 -4.36 -9.86 14.11
N THR A 107 -3.82 -10.11 12.92
CA THR A 107 -4.08 -9.24 11.77
C THR A 107 -5.54 -9.36 11.30
N PRO A 108 -6.26 -8.25 11.03
CA PRO A 108 -7.69 -8.33 10.69
C PRO A 108 -8.02 -9.05 9.37
N ALA A 109 -7.02 -9.40 8.54
CA ALA A 109 -7.22 -10.19 7.33
C ALA A 109 -7.40 -11.68 7.61
N TYR A 110 -6.93 -12.19 8.76
CA TYR A 110 -6.84 -13.62 9.03
C TYR A 110 -8.14 -14.27 9.55
N ARG A 111 -9.30 -13.61 9.45
CA ARG A 111 -10.61 -14.24 9.76
C ARG A 111 -11.14 -15.10 8.59
N ILE A 112 -10.38 -16.11 8.15
CA ILE A 112 -10.88 -17.15 7.25
C ILE A 112 -10.91 -18.47 8.01
N SER A 113 -12.11 -18.99 8.26
CA SER A 113 -12.43 -20.25 8.93
C SER A 113 -11.95 -21.53 8.23
N LEU A 114 -10.99 -21.44 7.29
CA LEU A 114 -10.51 -22.54 6.43
C LEU A 114 -9.01 -22.84 6.59
N MET A 115 -8.25 -22.00 7.30
CA MET A 115 -6.90 -22.33 7.73
C MET A 115 -6.96 -22.79 9.18
N GLY A 116 -7.44 -24.02 9.38
CA GLY A 116 -7.51 -24.62 10.70
C GLY A 116 -6.13 -24.64 11.35
N GLU A 117 -6.02 -24.08 12.56
CA GLU A 117 -4.95 -24.33 13.54
C GLU A 117 -3.54 -24.57 12.97
N THR A 118 -3.09 -23.80 11.97
CA THR A 118 -1.71 -23.84 11.47
C THR A 118 -0.79 -23.22 12.52
N ARG A 119 -0.53 -23.99 13.58
CA ARG A 119 0.18 -23.56 14.79
C ARG A 119 1.45 -24.38 15.04
N LYS A 120 1.80 -25.35 14.20
CA LYS A 120 3.04 -26.16 14.37
C LYS A 120 3.46 -26.98 13.16
N GLY A 121 4.68 -26.77 12.68
CA GLY A 121 5.39 -27.71 11.79
C GLY A 121 5.03 -27.61 10.31
N ASP A 122 4.40 -26.52 9.89
CA ASP A 122 4.07 -26.30 8.47
C ASP A 122 5.34 -26.04 7.66
N PRO A 123 5.39 -26.50 6.39
CA PRO A 123 6.42 -26.07 5.47
C PRO A 123 6.26 -24.57 5.21
N LEU A 124 7.33 -23.82 5.47
CA LEU A 124 7.43 -22.38 5.29
C LEU A 124 8.71 -22.05 4.52
N ILE A 125 8.77 -20.84 4.01
CA ILE A 125 9.98 -20.25 3.49
C ILE A 125 10.34 -19.01 4.30
N GLU A 126 11.64 -18.83 4.53
CA GLU A 126 12.21 -17.57 5.01
C GLU A 126 12.87 -16.88 3.83
N ILE A 127 12.33 -15.73 3.44
CA ILE A 127 12.88 -14.84 2.43
C ILE A 127 13.76 -13.81 3.14
N THR A 128 15.02 -13.71 2.74
CA THR A 128 15.94 -12.67 3.22
C THR A 128 16.08 -11.60 2.15
N VAL A 129 15.72 -10.37 2.51
CA VAL A 129 15.84 -9.17 1.66
C VAL A 129 16.92 -8.29 2.24
N VAL A 130 18.04 -8.13 1.54
CA VAL A 130 19.15 -7.27 1.96
C VAL A 130 19.06 -5.94 1.23
N ILE A 131 19.26 -4.85 1.97
CA ILE A 131 19.35 -3.49 1.44
C ILE A 131 20.63 -2.81 1.92
N ASP A 132 21.06 -1.78 1.20
CA ASP A 132 22.02 -0.79 1.71
C ASP A 132 21.24 0.50 1.98
N ASP A 133 21.08 0.82 3.27
CA ASP A 133 20.36 2.01 3.72
C ASP A 133 21.21 3.29 3.48
N PRO A 134 20.64 4.36 2.86
CA PRO A 134 21.35 5.62 2.67
C PRO A 134 21.71 6.29 4.01
N PRO A 135 22.96 6.76 4.21
CA PRO A 135 23.37 7.39 5.46
C PRO A 135 22.78 8.79 5.65
N ASP A 136 22.84 9.29 6.89
CA ASP A 136 22.62 10.69 7.28
C ASP A 136 21.18 11.22 7.09
N THR A 137 20.23 10.36 6.73
CA THR A 137 18.79 10.65 6.68
C THR A 137 18.01 9.52 7.33
N GLU A 138 16.88 9.83 7.97
CA GLU A 138 15.96 8.78 8.41
C GLU A 138 15.14 8.30 7.20
N ASN A 139 15.23 7.01 6.91
CA ASN A 139 14.55 6.35 5.81
C ASN A 139 13.40 5.48 6.30
N PHE A 140 12.35 5.40 5.48
CA PHE A 140 11.11 4.70 5.82
C PHE A 140 10.79 3.67 4.75
N TYR A 141 10.42 2.46 5.20
CA TYR A 141 10.23 1.32 4.32
C TYR A 141 8.88 0.66 4.51
N ARG A 142 8.36 0.11 3.42
CA ARG A 142 7.27 -0.87 3.42
C ARG A 142 7.64 -2.00 2.48
N MET A 143 7.26 -3.22 2.86
CA MET A 143 7.48 -4.39 2.00
C MET A 143 6.17 -4.98 1.51
N GLY A 144 6.20 -5.51 0.30
CA GLY A 144 5.11 -6.22 -0.33
C GLY A 144 5.56 -7.56 -0.85
N LEU A 145 4.68 -8.56 -0.77
CA LEU A 145 4.92 -9.89 -1.32
C LEU A 145 3.77 -10.29 -2.24
N ASN A 146 4.08 -10.53 -3.51
CA ASN A 146 3.12 -11.02 -4.50
C ASN A 146 3.44 -12.47 -4.84
N HIS A 147 2.44 -13.35 -4.71
CA HIS A 147 2.49 -14.70 -5.24
C HIS A 147 1.98 -14.70 -6.66
N VAL A 148 2.77 -15.25 -7.56
CA VAL A 148 2.42 -15.41 -8.96
C VAL A 148 2.36 -16.88 -9.29
N ALA A 149 1.15 -17.41 -9.45
CA ALA A 149 0.92 -18.75 -9.96
C ALA A 149 0.73 -18.72 -11.48
N LEU A 150 1.62 -19.40 -12.19
CA LEU A 150 1.51 -19.62 -13.63
C LEU A 150 0.41 -20.66 -13.88
N SER A 151 -0.65 -20.27 -14.59
CA SER A 151 -1.73 -21.20 -14.94
C SER A 151 -1.68 -21.46 -16.44
N SER A 152 -1.61 -22.74 -16.83
CA SER A 152 -1.74 -23.14 -18.24
C SER A 152 -3.16 -22.96 -18.78
N THR A 153 -4.15 -22.74 -17.91
CA THR A 153 -5.60 -22.71 -18.25
C THR A 153 -6.29 -21.38 -17.94
N TYR A 154 -5.60 -20.43 -17.29
CA TYR A 154 -6.17 -19.13 -16.86
C TYR A 154 -5.14 -18.01 -17.05
N LEU A 155 -5.56 -16.74 -17.00
CA LEU A 155 -4.61 -15.63 -16.81
C LEU A 155 -3.78 -15.89 -15.54
N ASP A 156 -2.49 -15.57 -15.60
CA ASP A 156 -1.57 -15.68 -14.45
C ASP A 156 -2.22 -15.06 -13.20
N ARG A 157 -2.24 -15.85 -12.13
CA ARG A 157 -2.81 -15.38 -10.86
C ARG A 157 -1.72 -14.69 -10.08
N ASP A 158 -1.65 -13.37 -10.23
CA ASP A 158 -0.95 -12.51 -9.28
C ASP A 158 -1.88 -12.17 -8.11
N SER A 159 -1.46 -12.51 -6.90
CA SER A 159 -2.14 -12.18 -5.65
C SER A 159 -1.17 -11.61 -4.64
N ARG A 160 -1.56 -10.51 -3.99
CA ARG A 160 -0.80 -9.97 -2.86
C ARG A 160 -1.01 -10.87 -1.64
N MET A 161 0.09 -11.41 -1.11
CA MET A 161 0.05 -12.30 0.05
C MET A 161 0.26 -11.54 1.36
N GLN A 162 -0.35 -12.06 2.41
CA GLN A 162 0.05 -11.74 3.78
C GLN A 162 1.34 -12.52 4.08
N TYR A 163 2.28 -11.84 4.71
CA TYR A 163 3.53 -12.41 5.18
C TYR A 163 3.77 -12.01 6.64
N ALA A 164 4.74 -12.65 7.28
CA ALA A 164 5.17 -12.31 8.63
C ALA A 164 6.66 -11.99 8.66
N VAL A 165 7.13 -11.52 9.81
CA VAL A 165 8.56 -11.38 10.16
C VAL A 165 8.73 -11.85 11.60
N TYR A 166 9.92 -12.34 11.92
CA TYR A 166 10.28 -12.58 13.32
C TYR A 166 10.57 -11.23 13.98
N SER A 167 9.57 -10.63 14.61
CA SER A 167 9.72 -9.38 15.37
C SER A 167 8.97 -9.44 16.70
N ASP A 168 9.61 -8.89 17.73
CA ASP A 168 9.04 -8.60 19.06
C ASP A 168 9.42 -7.13 19.37
N PRO A 169 8.46 -6.20 19.58
CA PRO A 169 6.99 -6.36 19.65
C PRO A 169 6.29 -6.39 18.28
N ASP A 170 4.94 -6.41 18.28
CA ASP A 170 4.06 -6.26 17.10
C ASP A 170 4.57 -5.14 16.16
N PRO A 171 4.91 -5.46 14.90
CA PRO A 171 5.35 -4.45 13.96
C PRO A 171 4.17 -3.57 13.52
N PRO A 172 4.36 -2.24 13.36
CA PRO A 172 3.32 -1.40 12.78
C PRO A 172 3.00 -1.86 11.36
N TYR A 173 1.72 -1.86 11.01
CA TYR A 173 1.24 -2.42 9.76
C TYR A 173 0.19 -1.54 9.09
N MET A 174 0.07 -1.67 7.77
CA MET A 174 -0.94 -0.98 6.99
C MET A 174 -1.85 -1.90 6.19
N LYS A 175 -3.13 -1.56 6.17
CA LYS A 175 -4.11 -2.22 5.30
C LYS A 175 -3.80 -1.90 3.84
N TYR A 176 -3.59 -2.93 3.03
CA TYR A 176 -3.44 -2.83 1.60
C TYR A 176 -4.55 -3.62 0.89
N SER A 177 -5.32 -2.92 0.06
CA SER A 177 -6.38 -3.53 -0.75
C SER A 177 -5.83 -3.78 -2.15
N TYR A 178 -5.44 -5.02 -2.44
CA TYR A 178 -4.92 -5.38 -3.75
C TYR A 178 -6.05 -5.77 -4.71
N LYS A 179 -6.09 -5.13 -5.88
CA LYS A 179 -6.94 -5.51 -7.00
C LYS A 179 -6.10 -6.30 -8.00
N SER A 180 -6.32 -7.62 -8.06
CA SER A 180 -5.64 -8.47 -9.05
C SER A 180 -6.07 -8.07 -10.46
N LYS A 181 -5.12 -8.09 -11.40
CA LYS A 181 -5.41 -7.89 -12.83
C LYS A 181 -6.19 -9.05 -13.44
N ALA A 182 -6.23 -10.22 -12.79
CA ALA A 182 -6.98 -11.37 -13.25
C ALA A 182 -8.50 -11.06 -13.24
N HIS A 183 -9.01 -10.66 -14.39
CA HIS A 183 -10.45 -10.61 -14.64
C HIS A 183 -10.97 -12.06 -14.60
N ARG A 184 -11.60 -12.46 -13.50
CA ARG A 184 -12.43 -13.66 -13.55
C ARG A 184 -13.57 -13.37 -14.52
N TYR A 185 -13.74 -14.23 -15.52
CA TYR A 185 -15.02 -14.40 -16.20
C TYR A 185 -16.14 -14.39 -15.15
N SER A 186 -17.09 -13.48 -15.29
CA SER A 186 -18.40 -13.58 -14.67
C SER A 186 -19.18 -14.70 -15.39
N GLY A 187 -18.75 -15.94 -15.22
CA GLY A 187 -19.44 -17.12 -15.72
C GLY A 187 -19.99 -17.89 -14.54
N SER A 188 -21.32 -17.91 -14.40
CA SER A 188 -21.98 -18.83 -13.47
C SER A 188 -21.76 -20.25 -13.98
N MET A 189 -20.85 -20.99 -13.35
CA MET A 189 -20.88 -22.44 -13.48
C MET A 189 -22.17 -22.88 -12.78
N LYS A 190 -23.12 -23.48 -13.53
CA LYS A 190 -24.41 -23.94 -13.00
C LYS A 190 -24.17 -24.70 -11.69
N GLY A 191 -24.62 -24.12 -10.57
CA GLY A 191 -24.54 -24.74 -9.24
C GLY A 191 -23.59 -24.09 -8.24
N TYR A 192 -22.73 -23.14 -8.63
CA TYR A 192 -21.87 -22.41 -7.69
C TYR A 192 -21.91 -20.90 -7.94
N THR A 193 -22.59 -20.16 -7.07
CA THR A 193 -22.48 -18.71 -6.96
C THR A 193 -21.21 -18.35 -6.19
N TRP A 194 -20.05 -18.42 -6.84
CA TRP A 194 -18.86 -17.79 -6.28
C TRP A 194 -19.02 -16.27 -6.37
N ALA A 195 -19.07 -15.59 -5.23
CA ALA A 195 -18.88 -14.15 -5.21
C ALA A 195 -17.53 -13.83 -5.90
N PRO A 196 -17.45 -12.82 -6.79
CA PRO A 196 -16.19 -12.41 -7.37
C PRO A 196 -15.24 -11.98 -6.24
N ILE A 197 -14.21 -12.79 -5.95
CA ILE A 197 -13.19 -12.47 -4.96
C ILE A 197 -12.22 -11.49 -5.62
N THR A 198 -12.62 -10.23 -5.75
CA THR A 198 -11.89 -9.22 -6.54
C THR A 198 -10.97 -8.33 -5.72
N GLN A 199 -10.90 -8.51 -4.39
CA GLN A 199 -10.03 -7.71 -3.53
C GLN A 199 -9.50 -8.56 -2.37
N TRP A 200 -8.19 -8.79 -2.35
CA TRP A 200 -7.52 -9.36 -1.20
C TRP A 200 -7.03 -8.21 -0.32
N ILE A 201 -7.48 -8.19 0.93
CA ILE A 201 -6.93 -7.31 1.95
C ILE A 201 -5.73 -8.04 2.53
N THR A 202 -4.57 -7.42 2.46
CA THR A 202 -3.36 -7.83 3.18
C THR A 202 -2.90 -6.70 4.09
N TRP A 203 -2.00 -7.01 5.01
CA TRP A 203 -1.37 -6.09 5.94
C TRP A 203 0.13 -6.08 5.70
N GLU A 204 0.64 -4.92 5.31
CA GLU A 204 2.07 -4.74 5.03
C GLU A 204 2.73 -4.01 6.15
N LEU A 205 3.91 -4.47 6.54
CA LEU A 205 4.63 -3.92 7.67
C LEU A 205 5.37 -2.63 7.27
N LEU A 206 5.54 -1.75 8.25
CA LEU A 206 6.18 -0.45 8.14
C LEU A 206 7.46 -0.45 8.98
N TRP A 207 8.55 0.09 8.44
CA TRP A 207 9.83 0.21 9.14
C TRP A 207 10.40 1.61 9.04
N SER A 208 11.11 2.02 10.09
CA SER A 208 12.09 3.11 10.04
C SER A 208 13.48 2.51 10.16
N ASP A 209 14.46 3.18 9.57
CA ASP A 209 15.87 2.79 9.64
C ASP A 209 16.58 3.19 10.94
N LYS A 210 15.89 3.75 11.93
CA LYS A 210 16.52 4.26 13.17
C LYS A 210 17.51 3.28 13.81
N SER A 211 17.28 1.97 13.70
CA SER A 211 18.15 0.93 14.25
C SER A 211 19.28 0.47 13.31
N PHE A 212 19.27 0.86 12.03
CA PHE A 212 20.22 0.46 11.00
C PHE A 212 20.63 1.58 10.01
N ASN A 213 20.39 2.85 10.34
CA ASN A 213 20.71 4.01 9.49
C ASN A 213 22.16 3.95 8.95
N GLY A 214 22.29 4.10 7.63
CA GLY A 214 23.54 4.11 6.89
C GLY A 214 24.25 2.76 6.81
N ARG A 215 23.57 1.67 7.20
CA ARG A 215 24.14 0.32 7.25
C ARG A 215 23.30 -0.65 6.43
N SER A 216 23.97 -1.71 5.97
CA SER A 216 23.26 -2.82 5.34
C SER A 216 22.35 -3.51 6.35
N HIS A 217 21.13 -3.82 5.92
CA HIS A 217 20.13 -4.48 6.76
C HIS A 217 19.47 -5.63 6.02
N ALA A 218 19.18 -6.70 6.76
CA ALA A 218 18.54 -7.90 6.24
C ALA A 218 17.16 -8.09 6.88
N PHE A 219 16.11 -7.85 6.11
CA PHE A 219 14.75 -8.17 6.52
C PHE A 219 14.48 -9.65 6.29
N LYS A 220 13.90 -10.32 7.29
CA LYS A 220 13.52 -11.74 7.21
C LYS A 220 12.02 -11.88 7.21
N ILE A 221 11.48 -12.32 6.08
CA ILE A 221 10.06 -12.51 5.83
C ILE A 221 9.74 -14.00 5.87
N ILE A 222 8.65 -14.36 6.54
CA ILE A 222 8.08 -15.70 6.55
C ILE A 222 6.87 -15.71 5.61
N ALA A 223 6.85 -16.68 4.71
CA ALA A 223 5.77 -16.90 3.76
C ALA A 223 5.49 -18.41 3.63
N PRO A 224 4.31 -18.82 3.15
CA PRO A 224 4.13 -20.19 2.70
C PRO A 224 5.03 -20.47 1.48
N PRO A 225 5.35 -21.74 1.17
CA PRO A 225 5.99 -22.08 -0.09
C PRO A 225 5.09 -21.70 -1.26
N PRO A 226 5.65 -21.28 -2.41
CA PRO A 226 4.87 -20.81 -3.55
C PRO A 226 4.03 -21.92 -4.22
N GLY A 227 4.39 -23.19 -4.06
CA GLY A 227 3.82 -24.31 -4.82
C GLY A 227 4.43 -24.44 -6.22
N ASP A 228 4.07 -25.51 -6.92
CA ASP A 228 4.73 -25.90 -8.18
C ASP A 228 4.58 -24.84 -9.28
N GLY A 229 5.72 -24.42 -9.85
CA GLY A 229 5.78 -23.47 -10.97
C GLY A 229 5.41 -22.02 -10.62
N ALA A 230 5.14 -21.74 -9.35
CA ALA A 230 4.86 -20.40 -8.86
C ALA A 230 6.13 -19.72 -8.32
N TYR A 231 6.11 -18.39 -8.28
CA TYR A 231 7.21 -17.58 -7.78
C TYR A 231 6.69 -16.40 -6.96
N TYR A 232 7.61 -15.75 -6.23
CA TYR A 232 7.31 -14.54 -5.48
C TYR A 232 7.91 -13.31 -6.14
N VAL A 233 7.19 -12.18 -6.09
CA VAL A 233 7.73 -10.86 -6.40
C VAL A 233 7.73 -10.04 -5.11
N VAL A 234 8.92 -9.66 -4.67
CA VAL A 234 9.11 -8.77 -3.52
C VAL A 234 9.08 -7.33 -4.02
N SER A 235 8.32 -6.47 -3.34
CA SER A 235 8.29 -5.03 -3.58
C SER A 235 8.82 -4.29 -2.36
N LEU A 236 9.93 -3.58 -2.49
CA LEU A 236 10.47 -2.69 -1.47
C LEU A 236 10.06 -1.26 -1.80
N TYR A 237 9.22 -0.66 -0.95
CA TYR A 237 8.83 0.73 -1.08
C TYR A 237 9.69 1.59 -0.16
N SER A 238 10.25 2.67 -0.71
CA SER A 238 10.81 3.77 0.08
C SER A 238 9.71 4.83 0.21
N LEU A 239 9.39 5.21 1.44
CA LEU A 239 8.28 6.12 1.77
C LEU A 239 8.83 7.49 2.14
N SER A 240 8.09 8.55 1.80
CA SER A 240 8.35 9.86 2.40
C SER A 240 8.01 9.87 3.89
N TYR A 241 8.55 10.85 4.61
CA TYR A 241 8.22 11.08 6.02
C TYR A 241 6.72 11.25 6.23
N ASP A 242 6.06 12.05 5.37
CA ASP A 242 4.64 12.33 5.46
C ASP A 242 3.80 11.07 5.24
N TYR A 243 4.20 10.22 4.28
CA TYR A 243 3.51 8.96 4.05
C TYR A 243 3.69 8.01 5.24
N TYR A 244 4.91 7.83 5.73
CA TYR A 244 5.18 6.92 6.84
C TYR A 244 4.37 7.30 8.09
N ASN A 245 4.42 8.56 8.51
CA ASN A 245 3.74 9.01 9.73
C ASN A 245 2.21 8.95 9.61
N TYR A 246 1.65 9.29 8.44
CA TYR A 246 0.22 9.10 8.20
C TYR A 246 -0.20 7.63 8.37
N MET A 247 0.64 6.70 7.89
CA MET A 247 0.35 5.28 8.01
C MET A 247 0.54 4.75 9.43
N ILE A 248 1.50 5.27 10.19
CA ILE A 248 1.65 4.99 11.62
C ILE A 248 0.42 5.45 12.41
N ASP A 249 -0.08 6.66 12.19
CA ASP A 249 -1.26 7.15 12.91
C ASP A 249 -2.52 6.38 12.53
N ARG A 250 -2.63 5.97 11.26
CA ARG A 250 -3.70 5.08 10.80
C ARG A 250 -3.63 3.70 11.45
N TRP A 251 -2.43 3.14 11.63
CA TRP A 251 -2.23 1.90 12.37
C TRP A 251 -2.68 2.03 13.83
N LYS A 252 -2.24 3.10 14.54
CA LYS A 252 -2.68 3.39 15.91
C LYS A 252 -4.20 3.50 15.99
N TYR A 253 -4.81 4.22 15.05
CA TYR A 253 -6.27 4.37 14.95
C TYR A 253 -6.98 3.02 14.89
N TYR A 254 -6.48 2.08 14.09
CA TYR A 254 -7.08 0.74 14.01
C TYR A 254 -6.85 -0.10 15.27
N LYS A 255 -5.74 0.08 16.01
CA LYS A 255 -5.51 -0.67 17.26
C LYS A 255 -6.45 -0.24 18.39
N VAL A 256 -6.92 1.00 18.37
CA VAL A 256 -7.80 1.55 19.42
C VAL A 256 -9.25 1.75 18.97
N SER A 257 -9.60 1.44 17.71
CA SER A 257 -10.92 1.78 17.16
C SER A 257 -12.09 1.08 17.86
N ASP A 258 -11.83 -0.06 18.49
CA ASP A 258 -12.83 -0.82 19.25
C ASP A 258 -12.79 -0.50 20.76
N ASP A 259 -11.90 0.39 21.21
CA ASP A 259 -11.79 0.84 22.60
C ASP A 259 -12.63 2.12 22.82
N PRO A 260 -13.75 2.04 23.57
CA PRO A 260 -14.64 3.17 23.81
C PRO A 260 -14.04 4.25 24.72
N PHE A 261 -12.89 4.00 25.34
CA PHE A 261 -12.17 4.95 26.20
C PHE A 261 -10.93 5.56 25.52
N SER A 262 -10.66 5.21 24.26
CA SER A 262 -9.53 5.73 23.53
C SER A 262 -9.66 7.22 23.20
N GLU A 263 -8.55 7.95 23.29
CA GLU A 263 -8.51 9.34 22.85
C GLU A 263 -8.54 9.42 21.31
N PRO A 264 -9.14 10.48 20.72
CA PRO A 264 -9.12 10.68 19.28
C PRO A 264 -7.69 10.81 18.74
N ILE A 265 -7.31 9.92 17.82
CA ILE A 265 -6.02 10.02 17.13
C ILE A 265 -6.12 11.03 16.00
N ARG A 266 -5.33 12.10 16.11
CA ARG A 266 -5.11 13.05 15.02
C ARG A 266 -4.17 12.40 14.00
N LEU A 267 -4.65 12.24 12.77
CA LEU A 267 -3.82 11.75 11.68
C LEU A 267 -2.82 12.82 11.23
N HIS A 268 -1.57 12.42 11.00
CA HIS A 268 -0.56 13.24 10.34
C HIS A 268 -1.10 13.85 9.04
N SER A 269 -0.71 15.09 8.76
CA SER A 269 -1.18 15.83 7.59
C SER A 269 -0.17 16.90 7.22
N ASN A 270 0.08 17.05 5.92
CA ASN A 270 0.89 18.12 5.34
C ASN A 270 0.03 19.12 4.52
N THR A 271 -1.29 19.08 4.69
CA THR A 271 -2.20 19.98 3.98
C THR A 271 -2.38 21.29 4.74
N SER A 272 -2.30 22.43 4.05
CA SER A 272 -2.72 23.75 4.54
C SER A 272 -4.13 24.07 4.03
N ASN A 273 -4.94 24.73 4.86
CA ASN A 273 -6.33 25.14 4.56
C ASN A 273 -7.29 23.99 4.23
N GLY A 274 -6.95 22.76 4.61
CA GLY A 274 -7.74 21.57 4.31
C GLY A 274 -7.45 20.41 5.25
N CYS A 275 -8.04 19.26 4.94
CA CYS A 275 -7.80 18.00 5.62
C CYS A 275 -7.35 16.95 4.61
N GLY A 276 -6.35 16.16 4.96
CA GLY A 276 -5.87 15.06 4.12
C GLY A 276 -4.37 14.89 4.19
N ILE A 277 -3.82 14.18 3.22
CA ILE A 277 -2.39 13.95 3.09
C ILE A 277 -2.05 13.94 1.60
N PHE A 278 -0.94 14.59 1.24
CA PHE A 278 -0.27 14.37 -0.02
C PHE A 278 1.03 13.62 0.27
N ALA A 279 1.21 12.45 -0.32
CA ALA A 279 2.25 11.52 0.10
C ALA A 279 2.87 10.80 -1.09
N MET A 280 4.18 10.60 -1.03
CA MET A 280 4.98 10.00 -2.08
C MET A 280 5.69 8.74 -1.64
N TYR A 281 5.94 7.87 -2.61
CA TYR A 281 6.80 6.71 -2.44
C TYR A 281 7.55 6.44 -3.74
N SER A 282 8.62 5.68 -3.61
CA SER A 282 9.31 5.01 -4.70
C SER A 282 9.35 3.51 -4.43
N VAL A 283 9.66 2.70 -5.44
CA VAL A 283 9.57 1.24 -5.31
C VAL A 283 10.62 0.54 -6.16
N ASP A 284 11.28 -0.43 -5.55
CA ASP A 284 12.08 -1.43 -6.22
C ASP A 284 11.39 -2.79 -6.13
N LYS A 285 11.57 -3.64 -7.15
CA LYS A 285 10.97 -4.97 -7.19
C LYS A 285 11.98 -5.98 -7.68
N ASP A 286 11.95 -7.15 -7.07
CA ASP A 286 12.74 -8.29 -7.51
C ASP A 286 11.94 -9.59 -7.39
N THR A 287 12.35 -10.60 -8.15
CA THR A 287 11.65 -11.86 -8.32
C THR A 287 12.44 -13.00 -7.69
N LEU A 288 11.76 -13.79 -6.88
CA LEU A 288 12.31 -14.94 -6.19
C LEU A 288 11.85 -16.23 -6.87
N GLN A 289 12.81 -16.97 -7.42
CA GLN A 289 12.58 -18.27 -8.04
C GLN A 289 12.96 -19.40 -7.09
N PHE A 290 12.20 -20.51 -7.15
CA PHE A 290 12.24 -21.64 -6.22
C PHE A 290 12.66 -22.93 -6.91
#